data_AF-A0A3B9Z0V9-F1
#
_entry.id   AF-A0A3B9Z0V9-F1
#
_cell.length_a   1.000
_cell.length_b   1.000
_cell.length_c   1.000
_cell.angle_alpha   90.00
_cell.angle_beta   90.00
_cell.angle_gamma   90.00
#
_symmetry.space_group_name_H-M   'P 1'
#
loop_
_entity.id
_entity.type
_entity.pdbx_description
1 polymer ?
#
loop_
_entity_poly.entity_id
_entity_poly.type
_entity_poly.pdbx_seq_one_letter_code
_entity_poly.pdbx_strand_id
1 'polypeptide(L)'
;MQSARSHVAGLEPVPVSRLLEQVKLVLEGTPGLASALVVGEVTSIREVGGHRYFTLKDEEGGLLRCVLFQTQVVRSRIELGRMYVVGGRVSVYPAQGQLQLYVRDVRPMDVGDLQRRYELLKAKLQSEGLFDQSRKLGLPSWPGRIGIATSATGSVIHDLQSVIGRRFPMAEVVLAP
;
A
#
# COMPACT_ATOMS: atom_id res chain seq x y z
N MET A 1 -25.44 45.55 18.76
CA MET A 1 -24.47 44.45 18.99
C MET A 1 -23.93 43.99 17.65
N GLN A 2 -23.04 44.82 17.09
CA GLN A 2 -22.11 44.42 16.04
C GLN A 2 -20.93 43.71 16.71
N SER A 3 -20.41 42.69 16.05
CA SER A 3 -18.99 42.27 16.04
C SER A 3 -18.84 40.75 16.16
N ALA A 4 -18.81 40.10 15.00
CA ALA A 4 -18.13 38.81 14.79
C ALA A 4 -17.86 38.61 13.28
N ARG A 5 -17.44 39.67 12.59
CA ARG A 5 -16.92 39.61 11.21
C ARG A 5 -15.52 40.19 11.21
N SER A 6 -14.51 39.37 11.52
CA SER A 6 -13.15 39.61 11.04
C SER A 6 -12.32 38.33 11.09
N HIS A 7 -11.50 38.15 10.04
CA HIS A 7 -10.45 37.13 9.82
C HIS A 7 -10.76 35.88 8.97
N VAL A 8 -11.27 36.06 7.75
CA VAL A 8 -10.78 35.28 6.60
C VAL A 8 -10.65 36.24 5.40
N ALA A 9 -9.49 36.86 5.25
CA ALA A 9 -9.18 37.68 4.09
C ALA A 9 -8.95 36.75 2.87
N GLY A 10 -9.80 36.88 1.84
CA GLY A 10 -9.49 36.39 0.48
C GLY A 10 -9.95 34.98 0.08
N LEU A 11 -10.72 34.27 0.90
CA LEU A 11 -11.27 32.95 0.53
C LEU A 11 -12.77 33.08 0.19
N GLU A 12 -13.06 33.27 -1.09
CA GLU A 12 -14.42 33.16 -1.62
C GLU A 12 -14.86 31.68 -1.61
N PRO A 13 -16.10 31.35 -1.18
CA PRO A 13 -16.63 30.00 -1.23
C PRO A 13 -16.69 29.47 -2.68
N VAL A 14 -16.13 28.28 -2.92
CA VAL A 14 -16.10 27.63 -4.24
C VAL A 14 -16.96 26.35 -4.20
N PRO A 15 -17.76 26.04 -5.25
CA PRO A 15 -18.47 24.77 -5.34
C PRO A 15 -17.53 23.57 -5.27
N VAL A 16 -17.95 22.50 -4.59
CA VAL A 16 -17.16 21.26 -4.44
C VAL A 16 -16.72 20.70 -5.79
N SER A 17 -17.62 20.69 -6.78
CA SER A 17 -17.32 20.24 -8.14
C SER A 17 -16.17 21.04 -8.77
N ARG A 18 -16.18 22.36 -8.61
CA ARG A 18 -15.15 23.26 -9.15
C ARG A 18 -13.80 23.05 -8.45
N LEU A 19 -13.80 22.80 -7.14
CA LEU A 19 -12.57 22.45 -6.43
C LEU A 19 -11.99 21.11 -6.93
N LEU A 20 -12.83 20.09 -7.10
CA LEU A 20 -12.39 18.79 -7.61
C LEU A 20 -11.86 18.87 -9.04
N GLU A 21 -12.47 19.69 -9.89
CA GLU A 21 -11.96 19.99 -11.24
C GLU A 21 -10.61 20.68 -11.20
N GLN A 22 -10.41 21.66 -10.31
CA GLN A 22 -9.12 22.33 -10.12
C GLN A 22 -8.03 21.35 -9.68
N VAL A 23 -8.31 20.51 -8.67
CA VAL A 23 -7.38 19.47 -8.21
C VAL A 23 -7.04 18.51 -9.35
N LYS A 24 -8.05 18.05 -10.10
CA LYS A 24 -7.87 17.19 -11.26
C LYS A 24 -6.92 17.83 -12.27
N LEU A 25 -7.12 19.10 -12.63
CA LEU A 25 -6.25 19.81 -13.58
C LEU A 25 -4.80 19.90 -13.10
N VAL A 26 -4.59 20.17 -11.81
CA VAL A 26 -3.24 20.21 -11.22
C VAL A 26 -2.58 18.83 -11.30
N LEU A 27 -3.27 17.77 -10.91
CA LEU A 27 -2.73 16.40 -10.95
C LEU A 27 -2.43 15.96 -12.39
N GLU A 28 -3.32 16.25 -13.32
CA GLU A 28 -3.17 15.88 -14.73
C GLU A 28 -2.09 16.70 -15.45
N GLY A 29 -1.88 17.96 -15.05
CA GLY A 29 -0.87 18.86 -15.60
C GLY A 29 0.53 18.71 -15.00
N THR A 30 0.65 18.06 -13.84
CA THR A 30 1.95 17.89 -13.16
C THR A 30 2.75 16.74 -13.80
N PRO A 31 3.95 17.01 -14.36
CA PRO A 31 4.84 15.96 -14.87
C PRO A 31 5.17 14.96 -13.76
N GLY A 32 5.14 13.66 -14.08
CA GLY A 32 5.30 12.58 -13.10
C GLY A 32 3.97 12.06 -12.52
N LEU A 33 2.94 12.89 -12.36
CA LEU A 33 1.58 12.44 -12.02
C LEU A 33 0.77 12.11 -13.27
N ALA A 34 0.99 12.89 -14.34
CA ALA A 34 0.44 12.65 -15.67
C ALA A 34 0.88 11.29 -16.27
N SER A 35 2.04 10.78 -15.85
CA SER A 35 2.68 9.53 -16.31
C SER A 35 3.40 8.82 -15.16
N ALA A 36 2.67 8.53 -14.10
CA ALA A 36 3.21 7.90 -12.90
C ALA A 36 3.56 6.42 -13.17
N LEU A 37 4.67 5.98 -12.59
CA LEU A 37 5.05 4.58 -12.50
C LEU A 37 5.14 4.22 -11.01
N VAL A 38 4.26 3.34 -10.56
CA VAL A 38 4.18 2.94 -9.15
C VAL A 38 4.43 1.46 -9.00
N VAL A 39 4.91 1.05 -7.83
CA VAL A 39 5.15 -0.36 -7.52
C VAL A 39 4.48 -0.70 -6.21
N GLY A 40 3.71 -1.78 -6.19
CA GLY A 40 3.04 -2.22 -4.97
C GLY A 40 2.44 -3.61 -5.10
N GLU A 41 2.03 -4.15 -3.96
CA GLU A 41 1.31 -5.40 -3.84
C GLU A 41 -0.17 -5.18 -4.07
N VAL A 42 -0.81 -6.07 -4.83
CA VAL A 42 -2.25 -6.00 -5.02
C VAL A 42 -2.98 -6.58 -3.80
N THR A 43 -3.64 -5.73 -3.02
CA THR A 43 -4.32 -6.12 -1.77
C THR A 43 -5.83 -6.32 -1.92
N SER A 44 -6.41 -5.89 -3.04
CA SER A 44 -7.82 -6.12 -3.36
C SER A 44 -8.03 -6.10 -4.87
N ILE A 45 -8.95 -6.91 -5.40
CA ILE A 45 -9.34 -6.91 -6.81
C ILE A 45 -10.86 -7.02 -6.92
N ARG A 46 -11.48 -6.23 -7.80
CA ARG A 46 -12.89 -6.31 -8.17
C ARG A 46 -13.05 -6.05 -9.67
N GLU A 47 -13.87 -6.84 -10.34
CA GLU A 47 -14.23 -6.62 -11.75
C GLU A 47 -15.70 -6.20 -11.86
N VAL A 48 -15.97 -5.10 -12.56
CA VAL A 48 -17.33 -4.55 -12.76
C VAL A 48 -17.45 -4.04 -14.20
N GLY A 49 -18.39 -4.57 -14.97
CA GLY A 49 -18.65 -4.12 -16.34
C GLY A 49 -17.41 -4.19 -17.26
N GLY A 50 -16.55 -5.18 -17.07
CA GLY A 50 -15.29 -5.34 -17.82
C GLY A 50 -14.14 -4.42 -17.36
N HIS A 51 -14.37 -3.52 -16.40
CA HIS A 51 -13.31 -2.72 -15.77
C HIS A 51 -12.77 -3.45 -14.53
N ARG A 52 -11.47 -3.34 -14.29
CA ARG A 52 -10.83 -3.89 -13.10
C ARG A 52 -10.44 -2.76 -12.14
N TYR A 53 -10.88 -2.90 -10.91
CA TYR A 53 -10.55 -2.03 -9.80
C TYR A 53 -9.68 -2.82 -8.85
N PHE A 54 -8.52 -2.29 -8.50
CA PHE A 54 -7.62 -2.93 -7.55
C PHE A 54 -6.92 -1.90 -6.68
N THR A 55 -6.35 -2.34 -5.57
CA THR A 55 -5.61 -1.47 -4.65
C THR A 55 -4.18 -1.95 -4.58
N LEU A 56 -3.24 -1.04 -4.81
CA LEU A 56 -1.82 -1.28 -4.55
C LEU A 56 -1.49 -0.85 -3.13
N LYS A 57 -0.68 -1.65 -2.45
CA LYS A 57 -0.07 -1.33 -1.16
C LYS A 57 1.45 -1.33 -1.28
N ASP A 58 2.12 -0.34 -0.72
CA ASP A 58 3.58 -0.35 -0.58
C ASP A 58 4.04 -0.94 0.77
N GLU A 59 5.35 -1.04 0.97
CA GLU A 59 5.94 -1.57 2.19
C GLU A 59 5.72 -0.65 3.41
N GLU A 60 5.56 0.66 3.19
CA GLU A 60 5.31 1.66 4.25
C GLU A 60 3.83 1.72 4.66
N GLY A 61 2.95 1.03 3.94
CA GLY A 61 1.52 0.94 4.20
C GLY A 61 0.66 1.92 3.39
N GLY A 62 1.26 2.70 2.50
CA GLY A 62 0.56 3.55 1.53
C GLY A 62 -0.36 2.72 0.63
N LEU A 63 -1.58 3.23 0.42
CA LEU A 63 -2.60 2.58 -0.42
C LEU A 63 -2.97 3.47 -1.61
N LEU A 64 -3.02 2.89 -2.80
CA LEU A 64 -3.44 3.59 -4.02
C LEU A 64 -4.48 2.77 -4.79
N ARG A 65 -5.66 3.37 -4.98
CA ARG A 65 -6.73 2.79 -5.81
C ARG A 65 -6.36 2.92 -7.28
N CYS A 66 -6.52 1.83 -8.01
CA CYS A 66 -6.18 1.71 -9.42
C CYS A 66 -7.42 1.29 -10.20
N VAL A 67 -7.60 1.90 -11.38
CA VAL A 67 -8.68 1.56 -12.31
C VAL A 67 -8.06 1.22 -13.65
N LEU A 68 -8.33 0.01 -14.12
CA LEU A 68 -7.97 -0.47 -15.45
C LEU A 68 -9.24 -0.62 -16.28
N PHE A 69 -9.39 0.22 -17.30
CA PHE A 69 -10.55 0.19 -18.17
C PHE A 69 -10.51 -0.99 -19.13
N GLN A 70 -11.70 -1.44 -19.54
CA GLN A 70 -11.85 -2.60 -20.43
C GLN A 70 -11.16 -2.39 -21.78
N THR A 71 -11.16 -1.17 -22.30
CA THR A 71 -10.52 -0.82 -23.58
C THR A 71 -9.00 -0.91 -23.53
N GLN A 72 -8.42 -0.92 -22.33
CA GLN A 72 -6.99 -0.99 -22.10
C GLN A 72 -6.58 -2.42 -21.73
N VAL A 73 -7.14 -3.44 -22.41
CA VAL A 73 -6.86 -4.86 -22.12
C VAL A 73 -5.35 -5.12 -22.15
N VAL A 74 -4.74 -5.08 -20.97
CA VAL A 74 -3.42 -5.64 -20.76
C VAL A 74 -3.63 -7.14 -20.66
N ARG A 75 -2.88 -7.90 -21.48
CA ARG A 75 -2.96 -9.37 -21.51
C ARG A 75 -2.61 -9.99 -20.14
N SER A 76 -1.93 -9.26 -19.27
CA SER A 76 -1.56 -9.72 -17.93
C SER A 76 -2.77 -9.81 -17.01
N ARG A 77 -3.02 -11.00 -16.47
CA ARG A 77 -3.94 -11.22 -15.36
C ARG A 77 -3.35 -10.59 -14.10
N ILE A 78 -4.12 -9.72 -13.44
CA ILE A 78 -3.73 -9.16 -12.14
C ILE A 78 -4.10 -10.19 -11.06
N GLU A 79 -3.18 -10.43 -10.13
CA GLU A 79 -3.28 -11.45 -9.10
C GLU A 79 -3.17 -10.81 -7.71
N LEU A 80 -4.01 -11.25 -6.78
CA LEU A 80 -3.99 -10.81 -5.39
C LEU A 80 -2.70 -11.28 -4.71
N GLY A 81 -2.11 -10.46 -3.84
CA GLY A 81 -0.90 -10.79 -3.09
C GLY A 81 0.41 -10.70 -3.88
N ARG A 82 0.35 -10.26 -5.15
CA ARG A 82 1.53 -10.19 -6.03
C ARG A 82 1.94 -8.74 -6.28
N MET A 83 3.25 -8.54 -6.44
CA MET A 83 3.85 -7.24 -6.75
C MET A 83 3.76 -6.93 -8.24
N TYR A 84 3.32 -5.71 -8.55
CA TYR A 84 3.22 -5.20 -9.91
C TYR A 84 3.90 -3.84 -10.03
N VAL A 85 4.45 -3.58 -11.21
CA VAL A 85 4.79 -2.24 -11.67
C VAL A 85 3.63 -1.75 -12.53
N VAL A 86 3.03 -0.63 -12.13
CA VAL A 86 1.80 -0.10 -12.74
C VAL A 86 2.07 1.32 -13.23
N GLY A 87 1.92 1.51 -14.54
CA GLY A 87 2.06 2.78 -15.22
C GLY A 87 0.69 3.39 -15.51
N GLY A 88 0.53 4.68 -15.28
CA GLY A 88 -0.79 5.30 -15.45
C GLY A 88 -0.79 6.82 -15.34
N ARG A 89 -1.97 7.37 -15.16
CA ARG A 89 -2.18 8.79 -14.86
C ARG A 89 -2.91 8.91 -13.53
N VAL A 90 -2.37 9.70 -12.62
CA VAL A 90 -3.02 10.01 -11.34
C VAL A 90 -4.07 11.09 -11.58
N SER A 91 -5.28 10.90 -11.03
CA SER A 91 -6.36 11.88 -11.09
C SER A 91 -7.40 11.60 -10.02
N VAL A 92 -8.34 12.52 -9.86
CA VAL A 92 -9.49 12.35 -8.96
C VAL A 92 -10.70 11.88 -9.75
N TYR A 93 -11.47 10.93 -9.20
CA TYR A 93 -12.80 10.58 -9.67
C TYR A 93 -13.82 11.57 -9.08
N PRO A 94 -14.36 12.52 -9.87
CA PRO A 94 -15.08 13.67 -9.31
C PRO A 94 -16.35 13.30 -8.53
N ALA A 95 -17.05 12.23 -8.93
CA ALA A 95 -18.29 11.82 -8.28
C ALA A 95 -18.10 11.36 -6.82
N GLN A 96 -16.89 10.92 -6.46
CA GLN A 96 -16.56 10.45 -5.09
C GLN A 96 -15.39 11.21 -4.46
N GLY A 97 -14.79 12.17 -5.18
CA GLY A 97 -13.59 12.89 -4.72
C GLY A 97 -12.38 11.98 -4.45
N GLN A 98 -12.33 10.77 -5.02
CA GLN A 98 -11.29 9.79 -4.72
C GLN A 98 -10.08 9.93 -5.66
N LEU A 99 -8.88 9.97 -5.10
CA LEU A 99 -7.64 9.82 -5.87
C LEU A 99 -7.53 8.40 -6.43
N GLN A 100 -7.23 8.30 -7.72
CA GLN A 100 -7.10 7.04 -8.43
C GLN A 100 -5.95 7.11 -9.45
N LEU A 101 -5.30 5.98 -9.66
CA LEU A 101 -4.43 5.75 -10.80
C LEU A 101 -5.24 5.14 -11.94
N TYR A 102 -5.36 5.86 -13.05
CA TYR A 102 -5.92 5.35 -14.29
C TYR A 102 -4.81 4.60 -15.04
N VAL A 103 -4.89 3.28 -14.97
CA VAL A 103 -3.83 2.36 -15.38
C VAL A 103 -3.77 2.28 -16.91
N ARG A 104 -2.57 2.49 -17.46
CA ARG A 104 -2.28 2.32 -18.89
C ARG A 104 -1.45 1.06 -19.16
N ASP A 105 -0.53 0.74 -18.24
CA ASP A 105 0.34 -0.42 -18.32
C ASP A 105 0.39 -1.09 -16.94
N VAL A 106 0.43 -2.41 -16.93
CA VAL A 106 0.65 -3.20 -15.73
C VAL A 106 1.49 -4.42 -16.10
N ARG A 107 2.58 -4.63 -15.37
CA ARG A 107 3.39 -5.83 -15.49
C ARG A 107 3.72 -6.42 -14.12
N PRO A 108 3.75 -7.75 -13.99
CA PRO A 108 4.25 -8.37 -12.78
C PRO A 108 5.72 -7.95 -12.59
N MET A 109 6.13 -7.81 -11.33
CA MET A 109 7.53 -7.62 -11.01
C MET A 109 8.30 -8.90 -11.33
N ASP A 110 9.36 -8.81 -12.14
CA ASP A 110 10.17 -9.96 -12.53
C ASP A 110 11.14 -10.39 -11.42
N VAL A 111 11.72 -11.58 -11.54
CA VAL A 111 12.68 -12.12 -10.56
C VAL A 111 13.87 -11.18 -10.35
N GLY A 112 14.37 -10.54 -11.41
CA GLY A 112 15.47 -9.58 -11.31
C GLY A 112 15.09 -8.30 -10.54
N ASP A 113 13.86 -7.82 -10.73
CA ASP A 113 13.35 -6.67 -10.00
C ASP A 113 13.20 -7.01 -8.50
N LEU A 114 12.73 -8.22 -8.18
CA LEU A 114 12.63 -8.70 -6.80
C LEU A 114 14.01 -8.92 -6.16
N GLN A 115 14.95 -9.50 -6.89
CA GLN A 115 16.32 -9.72 -6.42
C GLN A 115 17.02 -8.39 -6.12
N ARG A 116 16.88 -7.39 -7.00
CA ARG A 116 17.43 -6.04 -6.75
C ARG A 116 16.86 -5.43 -5.48
N ARG A 117 15.54 -5.54 -5.26
CA ARG A 117 14.91 -5.07 -4.02
C ARG A 117 15.43 -5.80 -2.78
N TYR A 118 15.57 -7.11 -2.87
CA TYR A 118 16.13 -7.91 -1.79
C TYR A 118 17.55 -7.47 -1.44
N GLU A 119 18.40 -7.21 -2.44
CA GLU A 119 19.76 -6.74 -2.23
C GLU A 119 19.81 -5.34 -1.58
N LEU A 120 18.96 -4.41 -2.05
CA LEU A 120 18.85 -3.07 -1.45
C LEU A 120 18.37 -3.15 0.01
N LEU A 121 17.34 -3.95 0.29
CA LEU A 121 16.83 -4.14 1.64
C LEU A 121 17.88 -4.79 2.54
N LYS A 122 18.57 -5.82 2.04
CA LYS A 122 19.66 -6.48 2.77
C LYS A 122 20.77 -5.48 3.09
N ALA A 123 21.21 -4.68 2.12
CA ALA A 123 22.24 -3.67 2.33
C ALA A 123 21.82 -2.62 3.37
N LYS A 124 20.57 -2.14 3.31
CA LYS A 124 20.00 -1.23 4.31
C LYS A 124 20.02 -1.84 5.71
N LEU A 125 19.43 -3.03 5.88
CA LEU A 125 19.38 -3.71 7.18
C LEU A 125 20.78 -4.10 7.70
N GLN A 126 21.73 -4.39 6.81
CA GLN A 126 23.15 -4.58 7.15
C GLN A 126 23.79 -3.29 7.64
N SER A 127 23.52 -2.15 6.99
CA SER A 127 24.03 -0.84 7.43
C SER A 127 23.46 -0.40 8.78
N GLU A 128 22.25 -0.84 9.11
CA GLU A 128 21.63 -0.64 10.43
C GLU A 128 22.21 -1.60 11.50
N GLY A 129 23.20 -2.43 11.15
CA GLY A 129 23.83 -3.41 12.05
C GLY A 129 22.90 -4.54 12.46
N LEU A 130 21.74 -4.70 11.80
CA LEU A 130 20.71 -5.61 12.29
C LEU A 130 21.13 -7.09 12.23
N PHE A 131 22.10 -7.41 11.38
CA PHE A 131 22.68 -8.73 11.23
C PHE A 131 23.96 -8.96 12.04
N ASP A 132 24.41 -7.99 12.83
CA ASP A 132 25.64 -8.13 13.61
C ASP A 132 25.53 -9.30 14.60
N GLN A 133 26.57 -10.13 14.61
CA GLN A 133 26.62 -11.31 15.46
C GLN A 133 26.60 -10.93 16.95
N SER A 134 27.10 -9.74 17.30
CA SER A 134 27.04 -9.17 18.65
C SER A 134 25.61 -8.89 19.14
N ARG A 135 24.64 -8.71 18.23
CA ARG A 135 23.22 -8.52 18.57
C ARG A 135 22.47 -9.83 18.74
N LYS A 136 23.02 -10.97 18.30
CA LYS A 136 22.37 -12.27 18.47
C LYS A 136 22.37 -12.64 19.96
N LEU A 137 21.19 -12.63 20.55
CA LEU A 137 20.97 -13.16 21.88
C LEU A 137 21.00 -14.70 21.83
N GLY A 138 21.57 -15.31 22.87
CA GLY A 138 21.47 -16.75 23.07
C GLY A 138 20.00 -17.17 23.18
N LEU A 139 19.63 -18.25 22.51
CA LEU A 139 18.26 -18.76 22.58
C LEU A 139 17.99 -19.29 23.99
N PRO A 140 16.92 -18.82 24.66
CA PRO A 140 16.55 -19.37 25.95
C PRO A 140 16.07 -20.82 25.77
N SER A 141 16.34 -21.67 26.76
CA SER A 141 15.83 -23.05 26.75
C SER A 141 14.30 -23.12 26.81
N TRP A 142 13.66 -22.10 27.40
CA TRP A 142 12.22 -21.98 27.53
C TRP A 142 11.78 -20.52 27.27
N PRO A 143 11.13 -20.22 26.13
CA PRO A 143 10.74 -18.86 25.80
C PRO A 143 9.51 -18.43 26.62
N GLY A 144 9.65 -17.44 27.50
CA GLY A 144 8.52 -16.87 28.23
C GLY A 144 7.63 -15.95 27.37
N ARG A 145 8.16 -15.45 26.25
CA ARG A 145 7.45 -14.59 25.30
C ARG A 145 7.82 -14.98 23.87
N ILE A 146 6.82 -15.08 23.00
CA ILE A 146 6.94 -15.45 21.59
C ILE A 146 6.41 -14.29 20.75
N GLY A 147 7.29 -13.66 19.97
CA GLY A 147 6.92 -12.68 18.96
C GLY A 147 6.53 -13.36 17.65
N ILE A 148 5.37 -13.02 17.09
CA ILE A 148 4.90 -13.47 15.78
C ILE A 148 4.88 -12.28 14.84
N ALA A 149 5.62 -12.36 13.73
CA ALA A 149 5.61 -11.35 12.67
C ALA A 149 4.77 -11.85 11.49
N THR A 150 3.50 -11.42 11.41
CA THR A 150 2.56 -11.78 10.32
C THR A 150 1.43 -10.75 10.25
N SER A 151 0.72 -10.69 9.13
CA SER A 151 -0.43 -9.78 8.98
C SER A 151 -1.50 -10.07 10.04
N ALA A 152 -2.00 -9.03 10.71
CA ALA A 152 -3.04 -9.17 11.74
C ALA A 152 -4.37 -9.75 11.23
N THR A 153 -4.63 -9.64 9.93
CA THR A 153 -5.87 -10.11 9.28
C THR A 153 -5.73 -11.50 8.66
N GLY A 154 -4.55 -12.11 8.68
CA GLY A 154 -4.32 -13.42 8.06
C GLY A 154 -4.82 -14.57 8.95
N SER A 155 -5.42 -15.60 8.36
CA SER A 155 -5.92 -16.77 9.11
C SER A 155 -4.83 -17.51 9.90
N VAL A 156 -3.58 -17.41 9.45
CA VAL A 156 -2.41 -18.05 10.06
C VAL A 156 -2.21 -17.66 11.53
N ILE A 157 -2.61 -16.44 11.95
CA ILE A 157 -2.43 -16.03 13.35
C ILE A 157 -3.29 -16.87 14.30
N HIS A 158 -4.50 -17.23 13.90
CA HIS A 158 -5.41 -18.03 14.72
C HIS A 158 -4.88 -19.46 14.90
N ASP A 159 -4.33 -20.05 13.83
CA ASP A 159 -3.72 -21.37 13.89
C ASP A 159 -2.51 -21.39 14.83
N LEU A 160 -1.63 -20.37 14.73
CA LEU A 160 -0.47 -20.24 15.62
C LEU A 160 -0.87 -20.06 17.08
N GLN A 161 -1.84 -19.17 17.36
CA GLN A 161 -2.34 -18.95 18.72
C GLN A 161 -2.97 -20.22 19.31
N SER A 162 -3.75 -20.96 18.52
CA SER A 162 -4.38 -22.22 18.95
C SER A 162 -3.33 -23.30 19.25
N VAL A 163 -2.34 -23.48 18.38
CA VAL A 163 -1.28 -24.47 18.56
C VAL A 163 -0.41 -24.14 19.77
N ILE A 164 0.00 -22.87 19.92
CA ILE A 164 0.83 -22.42 21.06
C ILE A 164 0.02 -22.53 22.36
N GLY A 165 -1.23 -22.09 22.39
CA GLY A 165 -2.09 -22.20 23.57
C GLY A 165 -2.29 -23.65 24.03
N ARG A 166 -2.36 -24.60 23.08
CA ARG A 166 -2.51 -26.03 23.42
C ARG A 166 -1.21 -26.68 23.87
N ARG A 167 -0.09 -26.37 23.20
CA ARG A 167 1.20 -27.08 23.41
C ARG A 167 2.12 -26.41 24.41
N PHE A 168 2.00 -25.10 24.59
CA PHE A 168 2.88 -24.30 25.43
C PHE A 168 2.16 -23.04 26.00
N PRO A 169 1.10 -23.23 26.80
CA PRO A 169 0.23 -22.14 27.29
C PRO A 169 0.93 -21.11 28.18
N MET A 170 2.12 -21.43 28.68
CA MET A 170 2.92 -20.56 29.55
C MET A 170 3.65 -19.42 28.82
N ALA A 171 3.68 -19.43 27.49
CA ALA A 171 4.30 -18.37 26.70
C ALA A 171 3.31 -17.23 26.40
N GLU A 172 3.74 -16.00 26.64
CA GLU A 172 3.04 -14.80 26.18
C GLU A 172 3.24 -14.62 24.67
N VAL A 173 2.16 -14.56 23.90
CA VAL A 173 2.23 -14.34 22.44
C VAL A 173 2.04 -12.86 22.12
N VAL A 174 3.02 -12.27 21.44
CA VAL A 174 2.98 -10.87 20.98
C VAL A 174 2.94 -10.86 19.45
N LEU A 175 1.95 -10.19 18.88
CA LEU A 175 1.85 -10.00 17.43
C LEU A 175 2.52 -8.67 17.03
N ALA A 176 3.42 -8.73 16.07
CA ALA A 176 4.00 -7.58 15.39
C ALA A 176 3.53 -7.61 13.91
N PRO A 177 2.46 -6.86 13.56
CA PRO A 177 1.89 -6.88 12.21
C PRO A 177 2.73 -6.17 11.16
#